data_AF-A0A564TB52-F1
#
_entry.id   AF-A0A564TB52-F1
#
_cell.length_a   1.000
_cell.length_b   1.000
_cell.length_c   1.000
_cell.angle_alpha   90.00
_cell.angle_beta   90.00
_cell.angle_gamma   90.00
#
_symmetry.space_group_name_H-M   'P 1'
#
loop_
_entity.id
_entity.type
_entity.pdbx_description
1 polymer ?
#
loop_
_entity_poly.entity_id
_entity_poly.type
_entity_poly.pdbx_seq_one_letter_code
_entity_poly.pdbx_strand_id
1 'polypeptide(L)' 'MPEETKKRKGYLNPSQQKAANQRWAEKNKEHKNYLSRRSNARGFIRNLATKEDLTELSRLIEKNLEKF' A
#
# COMPACT_ATOMS: atom_id res chain seq x y z
N MET A 1 10.55 18.78 -14.49
CA MET A 1 9.47 18.48 -15.46
C MET A 1 8.46 17.57 -14.76
N PRO A 2 7.29 18.07 -14.32
CA PRO A 2 6.29 17.19 -13.74
C PRO A 2 5.73 16.31 -14.85
N GLU A 3 5.96 14.99 -14.77
CA GLU A 3 5.39 14.07 -15.74
C GLU A 3 3.86 14.13 -15.66
N GLU A 4 3.25 14.64 -16.73
CA GLU A 4 1.81 14.61 -16.93
C GLU A 4 1.31 13.17 -16.75
N THR A 5 0.60 12.94 -15.66
CA THR A 5 -0.14 11.70 -15.45
C THR A 5 -1.30 11.69 -16.45
N LYS A 6 -1.05 11.24 -17.68
CA LYS A 6 -2.09 10.98 -18.68
C LYS A 6 -3.15 10.10 -18.04
N LYS A 7 -4.28 10.69 -17.64
CA LYS A 7 -5.48 9.99 -17.15
C LYS A 7 -5.79 8.89 -18.15
N ARG A 8 -5.61 7.63 -17.76
CA ARG A 8 -5.95 6.48 -18.62
C ARG A 8 -7.42 6.63 -19.00
N LYS A 9 -7.70 6.76 -20.31
CA LYS A 9 -9.05 6.68 -20.88
C LYS A 9 -9.67 5.41 -20.30
N GLY A 10 -10.68 5.54 -19.43
CA GLY A 10 -11.31 4.39 -18.79
C GLY A 10 -11.75 3.41 -19.86
N TYR A 11 -11.32 2.15 -19.78
CA TYR A 11 -11.72 1.17 -20.79
C TYR A 11 -13.24 1.05 -20.76
N LEU A 12 -13.90 1.08 -21.92
CA LEU A 12 -15.37 1.01 -22.04
C LEU A 12 -15.97 -0.23 -21.34
N ASN A 13 -15.17 -1.30 -21.15
CA ASN A 13 -15.59 -2.56 -20.56
C ASN A 13 -14.85 -2.85 -19.22
N PRO A 14 -15.55 -3.00 -18.09
CA PRO A 14 -14.96 -3.34 -16.78
C PRO A 14 -14.08 -4.60 -16.79
N SER A 15 -14.38 -5.58 -17.64
CA SER A 15 -13.59 -6.82 -17.76
C SER A 15 -12.18 -6.54 -18.33
N GLN A 16 -12.08 -5.62 -19.29
CA GLN A 16 -10.80 -5.21 -19.87
C GLN A 16 -9.96 -4.39 -18.88
N GLN A 17 -10.60 -3.55 -18.05
CA GLN A 17 -9.93 -2.85 -16.95
C GLN A 17 -9.36 -3.84 -15.93
N LYS A 18 -10.14 -4.84 -15.55
CA LYS A 18 -9.73 -5.87 -14.59
C LYS A 18 -8.51 -6.66 -15.11
N ALA A 19 -8.53 -7.08 -16.37
CA ALA A 19 -7.41 -7.79 -16.99
C ALA A 19 -6.14 -6.92 -17.06
N ALA A 20 -6.27 -5.63 -17.42
CA ALA A 20 -5.14 -4.71 -17.45
C ALA A 20 -4.56 -4.45 -16.04
N ASN A 21 -5.43 -4.27 -15.04
CA ASN A 21 -5.03 -4.11 -13.64
C ASN A 21 -4.34 -5.37 -13.11
N GLN A 22 -4.82 -6.55 -13.50
CA GLN A 22 -4.22 -7.82 -13.13
C GLN A 22 -2.81 -7.96 -13.70
N ARG A 23 -2.61 -7.70 -15.00
CA ARG A 23 -1.28 -7.73 -15.64
C ARG A 23 -0.30 -6.75 -14.99
N TRP A 24 -0.77 -5.55 -14.64
CA TRP A 24 0.07 -4.59 -13.91
C TRP A 24 0.39 -5.06 -12.50
N ALA A 25 -0.59 -5.62 -11.79
CA ALA A 25 -0.42 -6.15 -10.44
C ALA A 25 0.52 -7.36 -10.38
N GLU A 26 0.53 -8.21 -11.40
CA GLU A 26 1.47 -9.33 -11.54
C GLU A 26 2.91 -8.83 -11.72
N LYS A 27 3.11 -7.85 -12.60
CA LYS A 27 4.43 -7.23 -12.81
C LYS A 27 4.92 -6.41 -11.62
N ASN A 28 4.02 -5.88 -10.78
CA ASN A 28 4.33 -5.00 -9.66
C ASN A 28 3.89 -5.61 -8.32
N LYS A 29 4.01 -6.93 -8.18
CA LYS A 29 3.52 -7.68 -7.03
C LYS A 29 4.10 -7.17 -5.71
N GLU A 30 5.40 -6.91 -5.68
CA GLU A 30 6.10 -6.41 -4.48
C GLU A 30 5.63 -5.01 -4.09
N HIS A 31 5.56 -4.08 -5.05
CA HIS A 31 5.10 -2.73 -4.79
C HIS A 31 3.64 -2.71 -4.31
N LYS A 32 2.77 -3.52 -4.93
CA LYS A 32 1.39 -3.71 -4.48
C LYS A 32 1.33 -4.25 -3.06
N ASN A 33 2.12 -5.27 -2.76
CA ASN A 33 2.18 -5.86 -1.41
C ASN A 33 2.66 -4.84 -0.39
N TYR A 34 3.68 -4.03 -0.72
CA TYR A 34 4.15 -2.94 0.13
C TYR A 34 3.03 -1.94 0.44
N LEU A 35 2.32 -1.45 -0.60
CA LEU A 35 1.22 -0.49 -0.41
C LEU A 35 0.08 -1.09 0.42
N SER A 36 -0.30 -2.34 0.15
CA SER A 36 -1.35 -3.03 0.90
C SER A 36 -0.98 -3.18 2.38
N ARG A 37 0.24 -3.66 2.68
CA ARG A 37 0.74 -3.79 4.05
C ARG A 37 0.80 -2.45 4.75
N ARG A 38 1.28 -1.41 4.08
CA ARG A 38 1.36 -0.04 4.62
C ARG A 38 -0.02 0.52 4.98
N SER A 39 -1.01 0.33 4.11
CA SER A 39 -2.39 0.78 4.36
C SER A 39 -3.05 -0.01 5.49
N ASN A 40 -2.86 -1.33 5.53
CA ASN A 40 -3.39 -2.17 6.60
C ASN A 40 -2.79 -1.81 7.96
N ALA A 41 -1.46 -1.64 8.05
CA ALA A 41 -0.79 -1.23 9.27
C ALA A 41 -1.33 0.10 9.81
N ARG A 42 -1.53 1.09 8.92
CA ARG A 42 -2.15 2.37 9.30
C ARG A 42 -3.57 2.22 9.82
N GLY A 43 -4.38 1.39 9.15
CA GLY A 43 -5.75 1.12 9.57
C GLY A 43 -5.80 0.46 10.95
N PHE A 44 -4.93 -0.52 11.17
CA PHE A 44 -4.80 -1.20 12.46
C PHE A 44 -4.43 -0.22 13.57
N ILE A 45 -3.36 0.55 13.41
CA ILE A 45 -2.88 1.53 14.40
C ILE A 45 -3.95 2.57 14.73
N ARG A 46 -4.76 3.00 13.74
CA ARG A 46 -5.76 4.05 13.96
C ARG A 46 -7.05 3.56 14.62
N ASN A 47 -7.52 2.37 14.23
CA ASN A 47 -8.91 1.98 14.49
C ASN A 47 -9.05 0.70 15.32
N LEU A 48 -8.01 -0.14 15.41
CA LEU A 48 -8.12 -1.49 15.98
C LEU A 48 -7.15 -1.74 17.14
N ALA A 49 -5.96 -1.12 17.11
CA ALA A 49 -4.88 -1.41 18.05
C ALA A 49 -5.27 -1.06 19.50
N THR A 50 -4.92 -1.95 20.43
CA THR A 50 -4.99 -1.70 21.86
C THR A 50 -3.81 -0.84 22.34
N LYS A 51 -3.86 -0.38 23.59
CA LYS A 51 -2.76 0.39 24.19
C LYS A 51 -1.46 -0.42 24.21
N GLU A 52 -1.57 -1.71 24.51
CA GLU A 52 -0.47 -2.66 24.55
C GLU A 52 0.14 -2.81 23.15
N ASP A 53 -0.69 -3.01 22.13
CA ASP A 53 -0.24 -3.09 20.73
C ASP A 53 0.52 -1.83 20.31
N LEU A 54 -0.04 -0.64 20.60
CA LEU A 54 0.59 0.63 20.24
C LEU A 54 1.95 0.81 20.93
N THR A 55 2.05 0.39 22.19
CA THR A 55 3.29 0.47 22.96
C THR A 55 4.36 -0.47 22.38
N GLU A 56 3.99 -1.70 22.05
CA GLU A 56 4.89 -2.65 21.40
C GLU A 56 5.34 -2.15 20.03
N LEU A 57 4.39 -1.71 19.19
CA LEU A 57 4.67 -1.20 17.85
C LEU A 57 5.58 0.02 17.88
N SER A 58 5.43 0.94 18.86
CA SER A 58 6.32 2.09 19.00
C SER A 58 7.77 1.66 19.22
N ARG A 59 8.00 0.71 20.13
CA ARG A 59 9.35 0.18 20.42
C ARG A 59 9.95 -0.51 19.19
N LEU A 60 9.14 -1.27 18.45
CA LEU A 60 9.59 -1.91 17.22
C LEU A 60 9.98 -0.89 16.14
N ILE A 61 9.23 0.21 16.02
CA ILE A 61 9.53 1.30 15.09
C ILE A 61 10.83 2.00 15.47
N GLU A 62 10.99 2.39 16.75
CA GLU A 62 12.19 3.04 17.26
C GLU A 62 13.45 2.21 16.95
N LYS A 63 13.44 0.93 17.33
CA LYS A 63 14.54 0.00 17.05
C LYS A 63 14.85 -0.16 15.55
N ASN A 64 13.85 -0.01 14.68
CA ASN A 64 14.07 -0.12 13.24
C ASN A 64 14.58 1.19 12.62
N LEU A 65 14.22 2.34 13.19
CA LEU A 65 14.72 3.64 12.77
C LEU A 65 16.21 3.80 13.05
N GLU A 66 16.74 3.18 14.12
CA GLU A 66 18.19 3.14 14.41
C GLU A 66 19.04 2.50 13.31
N LYS A 67 18.43 1.74 12.39
CA LYS A 67 19.13 1.07 11.28
C LYS A 67 19.29 1.94 10.04
N PHE A 68 18.70 3.13 10.02
CA PHE A 68 18.74 4.09 8.93
C PHE A 68 19.49 5.35 9.35
#